data_AF-A0A3D2R7G9-F1
#
_entry.id   AF-A0A3D2R7G9-F1
#
_cell.length_a   1.000
_cell.length_b   1.000
_cell.length_c   1.000
_cell.angle_alpha   90.00
_cell.angle_beta   90.00
_cell.angle_gamma   90.00
#
_symmetry.space_group_name_H-M   'P 1'
#
loop_
_entity.id
_entity.type
_entity.pdbx_description
1 polymer ?
#
loop_
_entity_poly.entity_id
_entity_poly.type
_entity_poly.pdbx_seq_one_letter_code
_entity_poly.pdbx_strand_id
1 'polypeptide(L)'
;MNPIIKQTFSSFFAQAAALLLMGVFVLGVGVYFWVLPGDQNLFDAGFGDLTQVFRVLPWGVLLVVSALSMRLFSPERQSGTLALLLTRPVSLWSVVLGKYLGAMGVLGLLLLSTLCYPLTLEYLITG
;
A
#
# COMPACT_ATOMS: atom_id res chain seq x y z
N MET A 1 3.85 3.70 -23.17
CA MET A 1 3.96 3.38 -21.73
C MET A 1 4.65 4.55 -21.04
N ASN A 2 3.95 5.32 -20.21
CA ASN A 2 4.47 6.59 -19.69
C ASN A 2 5.69 6.33 -18.77
N PRO A 3 6.89 6.85 -19.11
CA PRO A 3 8.12 6.57 -18.35
C PRO A 3 8.06 7.09 -16.91
N ILE A 4 7.24 8.11 -16.67
CA ILE A 4 6.99 8.71 -15.35
C ILE A 4 6.39 7.67 -14.39
N ILE A 5 5.44 6.85 -14.84
CA ILE A 5 4.78 5.84 -13.99
C ILE A 5 5.80 4.80 -13.52
N LYS A 6 6.58 4.25 -14.46
CA LYS A 6 7.59 3.22 -14.14
C LYS A 6 8.66 3.77 -13.20
N GLN A 7 9.11 5.00 -13.42
CA GLN A 7 10.07 5.67 -12.56
C GLN A 7 9.50 5.88 -11.15
N THR A 8 8.30 6.42 -11.03
CA THR A 8 7.66 6.67 -9.73
C THR A 8 7.42 5.37 -8.97
N PHE A 9 6.90 4.34 -9.63
CA PHE A 9 6.68 3.03 -9.03
C PHE A 9 8.00 2.42 -8.53
N SER A 10 9.03 2.37 -9.36
CA SER A 10 10.35 1.87 -8.95
C SER A 10 10.99 2.70 -7.83
N SER A 11 10.76 4.01 -7.82
CA SER A 11 11.27 4.90 -6.78
C SER A 11 10.63 4.64 -5.41
N PHE A 12 9.38 4.19 -5.36
CA PHE A 12 8.73 3.81 -4.11
C PHE A 12 9.38 2.56 -3.52
N PHE A 13 9.65 1.53 -4.34
CA PHE A 13 10.34 0.31 -3.89
C PHE A 13 11.82 0.54 -3.57
N ALA A 14 12.50 1.46 -4.24
CA ALA A 14 13.88 1.80 -3.91
C ALA A 14 14.03 2.54 -2.56
N GLN A 15 12.95 3.11 -2.03
CA GLN A 15 12.98 3.86 -0.78
C GLN A 15 12.72 2.96 0.42
N ALA A 16 13.77 2.75 1.22
CA ALA A 16 13.75 1.93 2.43
C ALA A 16 12.53 2.20 3.33
N ALA A 17 12.19 3.46 3.57
CA ALA A 17 11.10 3.77 4.49
C ALA A 17 9.68 3.53 3.93
N ALA A 18 9.48 3.42 2.60
CA ALA A 18 8.18 3.01 2.04
C ALA A 18 8.03 1.48 2.15
N LEU A 19 9.11 0.75 1.87
CA LEU A 19 9.18 -0.69 2.13
C LEU A 19 8.96 -1.03 3.61
N LEU A 20 9.57 -0.27 4.52
CA LEU A 20 9.38 -0.48 5.96
C LEU A 20 7.92 -0.28 6.37
N LEU A 21 7.27 0.80 5.92
CA LEU A 21 5.87 1.05 6.24
C LEU A 21 4.95 -0.03 5.67
N MET A 22 5.15 -0.45 4.42
CA MET A 22 4.39 -1.55 3.83
C MET A 22 4.64 -2.86 4.57
N GLY A 23 5.89 -3.19 4.89
CA GLY A 23 6.27 -4.40 5.59
C GLY A 23 5.67 -4.46 6.99
N VAL A 24 5.77 -3.38 7.77
CA VAL A 24 5.16 -3.29 9.10
C VAL A 24 3.65 -3.42 9.03
N PHE A 25 2.99 -2.80 8.03
CA PHE A 25 1.55 -2.95 7.85
C PHE A 25 1.16 -4.40 7.53
N VAL A 26 1.78 -5.01 6.52
CA VAL A 26 1.45 -6.39 6.08
C VAL A 26 1.75 -7.39 7.19
N LEU A 27 2.93 -7.32 7.83
CA LEU A 27 3.31 -8.21 8.91
C LEU A 27 2.47 -7.97 10.17
N GLY A 28 2.19 -6.71 10.51
CA GLY A 28 1.38 -6.36 11.68
C GLY A 28 -0.03 -6.92 11.57
N VAL A 29 -0.67 -6.75 10.41
CA VAL A 29 -1.99 -7.31 10.13
C VAL A 29 -1.95 -8.84 10.09
N GLY A 30 -0.90 -9.43 9.49
CA GLY A 30 -0.74 -10.88 9.42
C GLY A 30 -0.58 -11.53 10.79
N VAL A 31 0.29 -10.98 11.64
CA VAL A 31 0.46 -11.44 13.03
C VAL A 31 -0.83 -11.27 13.82
N TYR A 32 -1.51 -10.14 13.66
CA TYR A 32 -2.75 -9.85 14.36
C TYR A 32 -3.85 -10.86 14.06
N PHE A 33 -3.99 -11.29 12.81
CA PHE A 33 -5.07 -12.17 12.38
C PHE A 33 -4.72 -13.67 12.35
N TRP A 34 -3.44 -14.06 12.31
CA TRP A 34 -3.04 -15.49 12.28
C TRP A 34 -2.33 -16.00 13.53
N VAL A 35 -1.63 -15.14 14.29
CA VAL A 35 -0.72 -15.59 15.35
C VAL A 35 -1.27 -15.28 16.74
N LEU A 36 -1.98 -14.16 16.91
CA LEU A 36 -2.51 -13.76 18.22
C LEU A 36 -3.74 -14.60 18.58
N PRO A 37 -3.72 -15.35 19.71
CA PRO A 37 -4.87 -16.14 20.14
C PRO A 37 -6.02 -15.27 20.66
N GLY A 38 -7.26 -15.63 20.31
CA GLY A 38 -8.49 -14.95 20.74
C GLY A 38 -9.58 -14.99 19.67
N ASP A 39 -10.78 -14.46 19.97
CA ASP A 39 -11.95 -14.42 19.06
C ASP A 39 -11.70 -13.68 17.73
N GLN A 40 -10.56 -13.00 17.60
CA GLN A 40 -10.15 -12.24 16.43
C GLN A 40 -9.22 -13.03 15.49
N ASN A 41 -8.71 -14.18 15.97
CA ASN A 41 -7.85 -15.05 15.19
C ASN A 41 -8.68 -15.76 14.12
N LEU A 42 -8.24 -15.73 12.86
CA LEU A 42 -8.94 -16.38 11.75
C LEU A 42 -9.05 -17.91 11.95
N PHE A 43 -8.15 -18.52 12.72
CA PHE A 43 -8.17 -19.96 12.99
C PHE A 43 -9.08 -20.36 14.17
N ASP A 44 -9.20 -19.51 15.19
CA ASP A 44 -10.01 -19.79 16.38
C ASP A 44 -11.42 -19.19 16.27
N ALA A 45 -11.65 -18.27 15.33
CA ALA A 45 -12.95 -17.71 15.04
C ALA A 45 -13.85 -18.82 14.45
N GLY A 46 -14.60 -19.50 15.33
CA GLY A 46 -15.54 -20.58 14.97
C GLY A 46 -16.65 -20.19 13.99
N PHE A 47 -16.71 -18.92 13.58
CA PHE A 47 -17.52 -18.42 12.48
C PHE A 47 -16.60 -17.63 11.56
N GLY A 48 -16.44 -18.09 10.31
CA GLY A 48 -15.64 -17.43 9.30
C GLY A 48 -16.18 -16.05 8.94
N ASP A 49 -15.85 -15.05 9.75
CA ASP A 49 -16.26 -13.67 9.61
C ASP A 49 -15.06 -12.76 9.32
N LEU A 50 -15.12 -12.02 8.22
CA LEU A 50 -14.12 -11.04 7.81
C LEU A 50 -14.36 -9.65 8.41
N THR A 51 -15.42 -9.46 9.21
CA THR A 51 -15.81 -8.17 9.78
C THR A 51 -14.67 -7.50 10.54
N GLN A 52 -13.86 -8.28 11.28
CA GLN A 52 -12.72 -7.73 12.02
C GLN A 52 -11.58 -7.28 11.09
N VAL A 53 -11.31 -8.05 10.04
CA VAL A 53 -10.35 -7.71 8.99
C VAL A 53 -10.74 -6.38 8.33
N PHE A 54 -12.01 -6.23 7.92
CA PHE A 54 -12.52 -4.99 7.33
C PHE A 54 -12.62 -3.82 8.31
N ARG A 55 -12.65 -4.07 9.63
CA ARG A 55 -12.62 -3.00 10.65
C ARG A 55 -11.21 -2.44 10.85
N VAL A 56 -10.19 -3.29 10.83
CA VAL A 56 -8.79 -2.89 11.10
C VAL A 56 -8.08 -2.40 9.83
N LEU A 57 -8.35 -3.02 8.68
CA LEU A 57 -7.72 -2.68 7.39
C LEU A 57 -7.75 -1.18 7.05
N PRO A 58 -8.89 -0.46 7.14
CA PRO A 58 -8.97 0.95 6.76
C PRO A 58 -8.00 1.84 7.52
N TRP A 59 -7.76 1.55 8.80
CA TRP A 59 -6.86 2.34 9.64
C TRP A 59 -5.42 2.26 9.15
N GLY A 60 -4.94 1.06 8.82
CA GLY A 60 -3.59 0.94 8.31
C GLY A 60 -3.46 1.39 6.84
N VAL A 61 -4.50 1.20 6.02
CA VAL A 61 -4.53 1.78 4.67
C VAL A 61 -4.45 3.31 4.73
N LEU A 62 -5.15 3.97 5.67
CA LEU A 62 -5.05 5.43 5.87
C LEU A 62 -3.62 5.88 6.20
N LEU A 63 -2.92 5.16 7.08
CA LEU A 63 -1.51 5.44 7.40
C LEU A 63 -0.60 5.27 6.18
N VAL A 64 -0.82 4.23 5.38
CA VAL A 64 0.00 4.00 4.19
C VAL A 64 -0.29 5.04 3.10
N VAL A 65 -1.56 5.37 2.86
CA VAL A 65 -1.97 6.40 1.89
C VAL A 65 -1.38 7.76 2.24
N SER A 66 -1.46 8.18 3.51
CA SER A 66 -0.89 9.45 3.96
C SER A 66 0.62 9.51 3.78
N ALA A 67 1.33 8.43 4.13
CA ALA A 67 2.78 8.34 3.93
C ALA A 67 3.19 8.34 2.44
N LEU A 68 2.44 7.63 1.59
CA LEU A 68 2.64 7.66 0.14
C LEU A 68 2.40 9.06 -0.43
N SER A 69 1.35 9.74 0.04
CA SER A 69 0.94 11.06 -0.45
C SER A 69 2.04 12.10 -0.23
N MET A 70 2.62 12.16 0.97
CA MET A 70 3.73 13.07 1.29
C MET A 70 4.94 12.86 0.36
N ARG A 71 5.20 11.62 -0.05
CA ARG A 71 6.39 11.25 -0.83
C ARG A 71 6.28 11.50 -2.31
N LEU A 72 5.08 11.69 -2.85
CA LEU A 72 4.89 11.99 -4.27
C LEU A 72 5.72 13.19 -4.72
N PHE A 73 5.91 14.20 -3.86
CA PHE A 73 6.60 15.44 -4.21
C PHE A 73 7.74 15.83 -3.26
N SER A 74 7.84 15.23 -2.07
CA SER A 74 8.90 15.57 -1.09
C SER A 74 10.33 15.43 -1.63
N PRO A 75 10.72 14.36 -2.35
CA PRO A 75 12.11 14.19 -2.81
C PRO A 75 12.54 15.25 -3.82
N GLU A 76 11.64 15.64 -4.72
CA GLU A 76 11.90 16.66 -5.75
C GLU A 76 11.91 18.07 -5.18
N ARG A 77 11.08 18.32 -4.14
CA ARG A 77 11.13 19.57 -3.38
C ARG A 77 12.44 19.70 -2.60
N GLN A 78 12.89 18.63 -1.95
CA GLN A 78 14.10 18.64 -1.14
C GLN A 78 15.38 18.74 -1.98
N SER A 79 15.40 18.13 -3.17
CA SER A 79 16.54 18.19 -4.10
C SER A 79 16.53 19.40 -5.04
N GLY A 80 15.51 20.27 -4.96
CA GLY A 80 15.35 21.42 -5.86
C GLY A 80 15.04 21.06 -7.32
N THR A 81 14.95 19.76 -7.65
CA THR A 81 14.70 19.27 -9.01
C THR A 81 13.27 19.50 -9.47
N LEU A 82 12.36 19.93 -8.59
CA LEU A 82 11.00 20.32 -8.96
C LEU A 82 10.99 21.42 -10.04
N ALA A 83 11.87 22.41 -9.92
CA ALA A 83 12.00 23.49 -10.92
C ALA A 83 12.47 22.94 -12.28
N LEU A 84 13.46 22.02 -12.26
CA LEU A 84 13.95 21.36 -13.46
C LEU A 84 12.87 20.51 -14.15
N LEU A 85 12.03 19.82 -13.38
CA LEU A 85 10.90 19.04 -13.88
C LEU A 85 9.85 19.92 -14.57
N LEU A 86 9.56 21.09 -13.99
CA LEU A 86 8.61 22.06 -14.53
C LEU A 86 9.14 22.80 -15.78
N THR A 87 10.47 22.94 -15.91
CA THR A 87 11.09 23.54 -17.10
C THR A 87 11.16 22.59 -18.30
N ARG A 88 10.97 21.28 -18.11
CA ARG A 88 10.93 20.35 -19.24
C ARG A 88 9.61 20.49 -20.01
N PRO A 89 9.60 20.32 -21.35
CA PRO A 89 8.40 20.44 -22.18
C PRO A 89 7.49 19.21 -22.02
N VAL A 90 7.03 18.96 -20.80
CA VAL A 90 6.19 17.82 -20.42
C VAL A 90 4.90 18.39 -19.85
N SER A 91 3.74 17.83 -20.25
CA SER A 91 2.47 18.37 -19.76
C SER A 91 2.35 18.16 -18.25
N LEU A 92 1.95 19.20 -17.53
CA LEU A 92 1.77 19.16 -16.06
C LEU A 92 0.79 18.04 -15.66
N TRP A 93 -0.27 17.85 -16.46
CA TRP A 93 -1.23 16.75 -16.30
C TRP A 93 -0.60 15.36 -16.38
N SER A 94 0.35 15.14 -17.30
CA SER A 94 1.03 13.85 -17.41
C SER A 94 1.92 13.54 -16.20
N VAL A 95 2.49 14.58 -15.57
CA VAL A 95 3.26 14.44 -14.33
C VAL A 95 2.34 14.09 -13.17
N VAL A 96 1.22 14.81 -13.02
CA VAL A 96 0.25 14.56 -11.95
C VAL A 96 -0.36 13.16 -12.07
N LEU A 97 -0.86 12.80 -13.26
CA LEU A 97 -1.44 11.48 -13.52
C LEU A 97 -0.41 10.37 -13.40
N GLY A 98 0.82 10.59 -13.88
CA GLY A 98 1.88 9.60 -13.80
C GLY A 98 2.24 9.24 -12.36
N LYS A 99 2.35 10.27 -11.51
CA LYS A 99 2.63 10.10 -10.09
C LYS A 99 1.47 9.48 -9.32
N TYR A 100 0.25 9.94 -9.59
CA TYR A 100 -0.96 9.40 -8.99
C TYR A 100 -1.13 7.91 -9.31
N LEU A 101 -1.01 7.52 -10.59
CA LEU A 101 -1.08 6.12 -11.02
C LEU A 101 0.06 5.27 -10.43
N GLY A 102 1.26 5.84 -10.28
CA GLY A 102 2.37 5.17 -9.60
C GLY A 102 2.04 4.84 -8.14
N ALA A 103 1.51 5.79 -7.38
CA ALA A 103 1.07 5.57 -6.00
C ALA A 103 -0.15 4.63 -5.90
N MET A 104 -1.10 4.74 -6.82
CA MET A 104 -2.23 3.81 -6.90
C MET A 104 -1.77 2.37 -7.16
N GLY A 105 -0.75 2.16 -7.98
CA GLY A 105 -0.19 0.81 -8.20
C GLY A 105 0.38 0.20 -6.93
N VAL A 106 1.07 1.01 -6.11
CA VAL A 106 1.63 0.58 -4.81
C VAL A 106 0.50 0.27 -3.82
N LEU A 107 -0.54 1.11 -3.74
CA LEU A 107 -1.73 0.84 -2.94
C LEU A 107 -2.48 -0.41 -3.43
N GLY A 108 -2.58 -0.59 -4.74
CA GLY A 108 -3.20 -1.77 -5.36
C GLY A 108 -2.47 -3.05 -4.98
N LEU A 109 -1.14 -3.07 -4.98
CA LEU A 109 -0.36 -4.22 -4.50
C LEU A 109 -0.61 -4.53 -3.02
N LEU A 110 -0.74 -3.49 -2.19
CA LEU A 110 -1.00 -3.65 -0.78
C LEU A 110 -2.40 -4.23 -0.52
N LEU A 111 -3.41 -3.74 -1.22
CA LEU A 111 -4.76 -4.30 -1.19
C LEU A 111 -4.78 -5.74 -1.74
N LEU A 112 -4.03 -6.02 -2.79
CA LEU A 112 -3.92 -7.36 -3.36
C LEU A 112 -3.31 -8.34 -2.34
N SER A 113 -2.31 -7.91 -1.57
CA SER A 113 -1.76 -8.71 -0.46
C SER A 113 -2.80 -9.03 0.63
N THR A 114 -3.82 -8.18 0.81
CA THR A 114 -4.89 -8.42 1.80
C THR A 114 -5.94 -9.41 1.32
N LEU A 115 -5.95 -9.79 0.03
CA LEU A 115 -6.81 -10.85 -0.49
C LEU A 115 -6.42 -12.24 0.03
N CYS A 116 -5.23 -12.41 0.64
CA CYS A 116 -4.89 -13.67 1.29
C CYS A 116 -5.86 -14.04 2.43
N TYR A 117 -6.40 -13.07 3.17
CA TYR A 117 -7.30 -13.33 4.30
C TYR A 117 -8.61 -14.03 3.92
N PRO A 118 -9.42 -13.52 2.96
CA PRO A 118 -10.61 -14.23 2.51
C PRO A 118 -10.31 -15.61 1.92
N LEU A 119 -9.19 -15.77 1.19
CA LEU A 119 -8.78 -17.06 0.65
C LEU A 119 -8.47 -18.08 1.75
N THR A 120 -7.80 -17.68 2.82
CA THR A 120 -7.55 -18.58 3.96
C THR A 120 -8.82 -18.96 4.69
N LEU A 121 -9.78 -18.05 4.78
CA LEU A 121 -11.05 -18.29 5.45
C LEU A 121 -11.93 -19.26 4.65
N GLU A 122 -11.98 -19.12 3.32
CA GLU A 122 -12.66 -20.07 2.43
C GLU A 122 -12.07 -21.49 2.56
N TYR A 123 -10.74 -21.58 2.61
CA TYR A 123 -10.05 -22.86 2.80
C TYR A 123 -10.39 -23.52 4.15
N LEU A 124 -10.48 -22.74 5.23
CA LEU A 124 -10.81 -23.24 6.57
C LEU A 124 -12.27 -23.69 6.72
N ILE A 125 -13.22 -23.09 5.99
CA ILE A 125 -14.65 -23.45 6.06
C ILE A 125 -14.96 -24.70 5.22
N THR A 126 -14.25 -24.88 4.10
CA THR A 126 -14.51 -25.98 3.14
C THR A 126 -13.76 -27.26 3.48
N GLY A 127 -12.71 -27.16 4.33
CA GLY A 127 -11.83 -28.26 4.73
C GLY A 127 -12.31 -29.05 5.94
#